data_AF-A0A2V6TDF5-F1
#
_entry.id   AF-A0A2V6TDF5-F1
#
_cell.length_a   1.000
_cell.length_b   1.000
_cell.length_c   1.000
_cell.angle_alpha   90.00
_cell.angle_beta   90.00
_cell.angle_gamma   90.00
#
_symmetry.space_group_name_H-M   'P 1'
#
loop_
_entity.id
_entity.type
_entity.pdbx_description
1 polymer ?
#
loop_
_entity_poly.entity_id
_entity_poly.type
_entity_poly.pdbx_seq_one_letter_code
_entity_poly.pdbx_strand_id
1 'polypeptide(L)'
;MASLPFRTTLALAILHVSLGGCSTSTGPAVPSEPRVSELPPPPIPADNPSTPEKIALGKQLFFDKRLSGDGSASCETCHVREKGWTDGQVLSVRPGGVRNTRHSPTLYNVAYLKTWYWDGRAPTLERQVAAAWAVQMNADVAKVTPTIAAVPGYREQFQKVFGGPPTPANIPMALAAYLHTLNSGDSPWDRYEKGQRSAVSADAIEGYALFTGKGRCVVCHTPPVYTDSLFHNVGLELGKATPDPGRFNVSKEAKDRSAFKTPTLRSVAISQPYFHDGSVATLEEAVRYMASGGKADPNKDPLLTPTGLTEREIGKIAAFLRALTSTEPVVKPTLP
;
A
#
# COMPACT_ATOMS: atom_id res chain seq x y z
N MET A 1 -56.77 76.58 -42.39
CA MET A 1 -58.18 76.19 -42.59
C MET A 1 -58.19 74.83 -43.29
N ALA A 2 -58.93 73.86 -42.74
CA ALA A 2 -59.42 72.61 -43.36
C ALA A 2 -58.38 71.58 -43.88
N SER A 3 -58.11 70.44 -43.21
CA SER A 3 -58.84 69.12 -43.21
C SER A 3 -58.74 68.40 -44.58
N LEU A 4 -58.26 67.16 -44.79
CA LEU A 4 -58.33 65.81 -44.16
C LEU A 4 -57.37 64.87 -45.00
N PRO A 5 -57.26 63.53 -44.82
CA PRO A 5 -57.79 62.62 -43.80
C PRO A 5 -56.77 61.63 -43.17
N PHE A 6 -57.23 61.03 -42.08
CA PHE A 6 -56.69 59.86 -41.37
C PHE A 6 -56.61 58.60 -42.26
N ARG A 7 -55.52 57.83 -42.10
CA ARG A 7 -55.46 56.38 -42.37
C ARG A 7 -54.91 55.67 -41.14
N THR A 8 -55.75 54.86 -40.52
CA THR A 8 -55.45 53.92 -39.44
C THR A 8 -54.70 52.71 -40.02
N THR A 9 -53.60 52.30 -39.39
CA THR A 9 -53.10 50.92 -39.53
C THR A 9 -52.53 50.45 -38.19
N LEU A 10 -53.07 49.32 -37.77
CA LEU A 10 -52.94 48.66 -36.49
C LEU A 10 -51.57 47.98 -36.38
N ALA A 11 -50.73 48.35 -35.42
CA ALA A 11 -49.48 47.65 -35.12
C ALA A 11 -49.71 46.60 -34.02
N LEU A 12 -49.58 45.33 -34.39
CA LEU A 12 -49.70 44.17 -33.50
C LEU A 12 -48.37 43.98 -32.75
N ALA A 13 -48.36 44.21 -31.44
CA ALA A 13 -47.21 43.96 -30.58
C ALA A 13 -47.12 42.46 -30.26
N ILE A 14 -46.07 41.79 -30.75
CA ILE A 14 -45.77 40.38 -30.42
C ILE A 14 -44.93 40.35 -29.14
N LEU A 15 -45.58 39.93 -28.05
CA LEU A 15 -45.02 39.68 -26.74
C LEU A 15 -44.08 38.44 -26.81
N HIS A 16 -42.76 38.65 -26.73
CA HIS A 16 -41.80 37.56 -26.59
C HIS A 16 -41.79 37.06 -25.14
N VAL A 17 -42.42 35.92 -24.90
CA VAL A 17 -42.31 35.16 -23.65
C VAL A 17 -41.04 34.30 -23.73
N SER A 18 -39.98 34.74 -23.07
CA SER A 18 -38.75 33.96 -22.86
C SER A 18 -38.99 32.92 -21.76
N LEU A 19 -39.31 31.69 -22.16
CA LEU A 19 -39.27 30.52 -21.28
C LEU A 19 -37.81 30.22 -20.90
N GLY A 20 -37.42 30.60 -19.69
CA GLY A 20 -36.17 30.20 -19.07
C GLY A 20 -36.15 28.70 -18.80
N GLY A 21 -35.49 27.94 -19.68
CA GLY A 21 -35.20 26.53 -19.43
C GLY A 21 -34.16 26.38 -18.33
N CYS A 22 -34.53 25.72 -17.23
CA CYS A 22 -33.57 25.19 -16.26
C CYS A 22 -32.76 24.07 -16.93
N SER A 23 -31.57 24.41 -17.43
CA SER A 23 -30.60 23.42 -17.86
C SER A 23 -29.93 22.81 -16.63
N THR A 24 -30.47 21.71 -16.11
CA THR A 24 -29.70 20.82 -15.25
C THR A 24 -28.64 20.15 -16.10
N SER A 25 -27.42 20.71 -16.09
CA SER A 25 -26.22 20.06 -16.57
C SER A 25 -26.00 18.79 -15.74
N THR A 26 -26.52 17.67 -16.25
CA THR A 26 -26.09 16.35 -15.81
C THR A 26 -24.79 16.07 -16.57
N GLY A 27 -23.67 16.36 -15.91
CA GLY A 27 -22.37 15.87 -16.38
C GLY A 27 -22.45 14.35 -16.54
N PRO A 28 -21.69 13.75 -17.47
CA PRO A 28 -21.77 12.32 -17.71
C PRO A 28 -21.49 11.58 -16.40
N ALA A 29 -22.47 10.82 -15.91
CA ALA A 29 -22.28 9.89 -14.82
C ALA A 29 -21.23 8.89 -15.30
N VAL A 30 -20.02 8.97 -14.74
CA VAL A 30 -19.01 7.94 -14.92
C VAL A 30 -19.63 6.65 -14.36
N PRO A 31 -19.82 5.60 -15.17
CA PRO A 31 -20.22 4.32 -14.64
C PRO A 31 -19.08 3.88 -13.73
N SER A 32 -19.25 3.99 -12.42
CA SER A 32 -18.33 3.35 -11.50
C SER A 32 -18.63 1.88 -11.61
N GLU A 33 -17.88 1.16 -12.44
CA GLU A 33 -17.79 -0.28 -12.25
C GLU A 33 -17.56 -0.54 -10.76
N PRO A 34 -18.23 -1.56 -10.16
CA PRO A 34 -18.03 -1.87 -8.76
C PRO A 34 -16.52 -1.97 -8.53
N ARG A 35 -15.98 -1.13 -7.64
CA ARG A 35 -14.58 -1.22 -7.25
C ARG A 35 -14.44 -2.45 -6.36
N VAL A 36 -14.36 -3.62 -6.99
CA VAL A 36 -14.30 -4.91 -6.29
C VAL A 36 -12.93 -5.03 -5.64
N SER A 37 -12.94 -5.46 -4.39
CA SER A 37 -11.76 -5.68 -3.56
C SER A 37 -11.14 -7.05 -3.85
N GLU A 38 -11.83 -7.93 -4.56
CA GLU A 38 -11.28 -9.24 -4.96
C GLU A 38 -9.89 -9.10 -5.60
N LEU A 39 -8.92 -9.76 -4.97
CA LEU A 39 -7.55 -9.79 -5.47
C LEU A 39 -7.49 -10.66 -6.73
N PRO A 40 -6.98 -10.14 -7.86
CA PRO A 40 -6.68 -10.99 -9.00
C PRO A 40 -5.54 -11.96 -8.66
N PRO A 41 -5.32 -13.03 -9.44
CA PRO A 41 -4.12 -13.83 -9.29
C PRO A 41 -2.86 -12.94 -9.26
N PRO A 42 -1.92 -13.15 -8.32
CA PRO A 42 -0.72 -12.34 -8.24
C PRO A 42 0.08 -12.46 -9.55
N PRO A 43 0.64 -11.36 -10.07
CA PRO A 43 1.46 -11.42 -11.27
C PRO A 43 2.70 -12.27 -10.99
N ILE A 44 3.06 -13.13 -11.94
CA ILE A 44 4.24 -14.00 -11.85
C ILE A 44 5.32 -13.43 -12.77
N PRO A 45 6.50 -13.04 -12.26
CA PRO A 45 7.59 -12.58 -13.10
C PRO A 45 8.09 -13.69 -14.03
N ALA A 46 8.29 -13.35 -15.31
CA ALA A 46 8.74 -14.31 -16.33
C ALA A 46 10.17 -14.81 -16.08
N ASP A 47 11.02 -13.98 -15.49
CA ASP A 47 12.41 -14.26 -15.12
C ASP A 47 12.54 -14.99 -13.78
N ASN A 48 11.48 -15.03 -12.96
CA ASN A 48 11.43 -15.79 -11.72
C ASN A 48 10.06 -16.46 -11.51
N PRO A 49 9.72 -17.49 -12.30
CA PRO A 49 8.45 -18.19 -12.17
C PRO A 49 8.32 -18.86 -10.81
N SER A 50 7.14 -18.78 -10.20
CA SER A 50 6.86 -19.39 -8.90
C SER A 50 6.39 -20.84 -9.09
N THR A 51 7.10 -21.79 -8.46
CA THR A 51 6.68 -23.19 -8.36
C THR A 51 6.44 -23.56 -6.89
N PRO A 52 5.64 -24.58 -6.58
CA PRO A 52 5.43 -25.03 -5.20
C PRO A 52 6.74 -25.31 -4.45
N GLU A 53 7.73 -25.91 -5.12
CA GLU A 53 9.04 -26.20 -4.55
C GLU A 53 9.85 -24.93 -4.27
N LYS A 54 9.83 -23.95 -5.20
CA LYS A 54 10.52 -22.66 -5.00
C LYS A 54 9.89 -21.86 -3.86
N ILE A 55 8.56 -21.89 -3.74
CA ILE A 55 7.81 -21.27 -2.65
C ILE A 55 8.16 -21.93 -1.31
N ALA A 56 8.20 -23.26 -1.26
CA ALA A 56 8.55 -23.99 -0.04
C ALA A 56 10.00 -23.68 0.41
N LEU A 57 10.94 -23.65 -0.53
CA LEU A 57 12.33 -23.25 -0.29
C LEU A 57 12.42 -21.80 0.22
N GLY A 58 11.75 -20.86 -0.46
CA GLY A 58 11.68 -19.46 -0.06
C GLY A 58 11.09 -19.27 1.34
N LYS A 59 10.07 -20.05 1.67
CA LYS A 59 9.45 -20.06 2.99
C LYS A 59 10.45 -20.52 4.05
N GLN A 60 11.18 -21.62 3.85
CA GLN A 60 12.22 -22.04 4.78
C GLN A 60 13.26 -20.94 5.01
N LEU A 61 13.78 -20.37 3.92
CA LEU A 61 14.76 -19.28 3.98
C LEU A 61 14.24 -18.05 4.75
N PHE A 62 12.98 -17.67 4.56
CA PHE A 62 12.38 -16.53 5.26
C PHE A 62 12.41 -16.65 6.79
N PHE A 63 12.29 -17.87 7.31
CA PHE A 63 12.33 -18.15 8.75
C PHE A 63 13.74 -18.53 9.25
N ASP A 64 14.72 -18.67 8.37
CA ASP A 64 16.04 -19.19 8.72
C ASP A 64 16.99 -18.08 9.18
N LYS A 65 17.41 -18.15 10.46
CA LYS A 65 18.34 -17.17 11.03
C LYS A 65 19.75 -17.29 10.48
N ARG A 66 20.12 -18.42 9.85
CA ARG A 66 21.42 -18.60 9.20
C ARG A 66 21.65 -17.60 8.06
N LEU A 67 20.61 -16.88 7.62
CA LEU A 67 20.74 -15.80 6.65
C LEU A 67 21.29 -14.49 7.24
N SER A 68 21.19 -14.21 8.55
CA SER A 68 21.80 -12.98 9.09
C SER A 68 23.29 -13.14 9.29
N GLY A 69 24.04 -12.02 9.24
CA GLY A 69 25.50 -12.05 9.35
C GLY A 69 26.02 -12.66 10.65
N ASP A 70 25.22 -12.61 11.72
CA ASP A 70 25.53 -13.13 13.06
C ASP A 70 24.64 -14.30 13.51
N GLY A 71 23.75 -14.79 12.64
CA GLY A 71 22.80 -15.85 12.99
C GLY A 71 21.68 -15.46 13.98
N SER A 72 21.53 -14.19 14.34
CA SER A 72 20.55 -13.72 15.34
C SER A 72 19.14 -13.49 14.79
N ALA A 73 18.98 -13.22 13.49
CA ALA A 73 17.73 -12.75 12.90
C ALA A 73 17.39 -13.44 11.56
N SER A 74 16.10 -13.52 11.27
CA SER A 74 15.55 -13.95 9.99
C SER A 74 14.69 -12.82 9.40
N CYS A 75 14.13 -13.01 8.20
CA CYS A 75 13.19 -12.03 7.64
C CYS A 75 11.95 -11.84 8.56
N GLU A 76 11.50 -12.93 9.20
CA GLU A 76 10.39 -12.90 10.16
C GLU A 76 10.65 -12.02 11.39
N THR A 77 11.91 -11.83 11.78
CA THR A 77 12.26 -10.98 12.95
C THR A 77 11.75 -9.54 12.78
N CYS A 78 11.76 -9.02 11.55
CA CYS A 78 11.25 -7.69 11.23
C CYS A 78 9.85 -7.71 10.58
N HIS A 79 9.40 -8.88 10.14
CA HIS A 79 8.13 -9.07 9.42
C HIS A 79 7.33 -10.21 10.05
N VAL A 80 6.63 -9.88 11.14
CA VAL A 80 5.87 -10.80 11.98
C VAL A 80 4.41 -10.85 11.52
N ARG A 81 3.90 -12.05 11.23
CA ARG A 81 2.53 -12.23 10.71
C ARG A 81 1.46 -11.61 11.60
N GLU A 82 1.59 -11.79 12.91
CA GLU A 82 0.63 -11.30 13.92
C GLU A 82 0.60 -9.77 14.00
N LYS A 83 1.64 -9.12 13.49
CA LYS A 83 1.79 -7.67 13.39
C LYS A 83 1.64 -7.18 11.95
N GLY A 84 0.85 -7.88 11.15
CA GLY A 84 0.59 -7.51 9.76
C GLY A 84 1.83 -7.52 8.88
N TRP A 85 2.78 -8.42 9.16
CA TRP A 85 4.09 -8.51 8.51
C TRP A 85 4.96 -7.26 8.71
N THR A 86 4.82 -6.57 9.84
CA THR A 86 5.79 -5.61 10.39
C THR A 86 6.36 -6.18 11.70
N ASP A 87 7.17 -5.41 12.44
CA ASP A 87 7.66 -5.81 13.77
C ASP A 87 6.98 -5.07 14.92
N GLY A 88 6.06 -4.15 14.61
CA GLY A 88 5.37 -3.30 15.59
C GLY A 88 6.28 -2.33 16.34
N GLN A 89 7.48 -2.07 15.83
CA GLN A 89 8.39 -1.06 16.37
C GLN A 89 8.25 0.23 15.60
N VAL A 90 8.59 1.38 16.21
CA VAL A 90 8.70 2.65 15.47
C VAL A 90 9.76 2.52 14.36
N LEU A 91 10.95 2.04 14.74
CA LEU A 91 12.06 1.75 13.85
C LEU A 91 12.68 0.42 14.25
N SER A 92 12.77 -0.51 13.31
CA SER A 92 13.35 -1.84 13.53
C SER A 92 14.82 -1.75 13.94
N VAL A 93 15.26 -2.71 14.74
CA VAL A 93 16.66 -2.85 15.16
C VAL A 93 17.29 -3.97 14.33
N ARG A 94 18.36 -3.65 13.60
CA ARG A 94 19.09 -4.63 12.80
C ARG A 94 20.00 -5.50 13.69
N PRO A 95 20.42 -6.69 13.22
CA PRO A 95 21.56 -7.39 13.79
C PRO A 95 22.74 -6.43 13.97
N GLY A 96 23.38 -6.47 15.14
CA GLY A 96 24.39 -5.47 15.55
C GLY A 96 23.83 -4.19 16.22
N GLY A 97 22.51 -4.09 16.43
CA GLY A 97 21.90 -3.07 17.29
C GLY A 97 21.59 -1.72 16.63
N VAL A 98 21.91 -1.56 15.35
CA VAL A 98 21.67 -0.29 14.64
C VAL A 98 20.21 -0.18 14.21
N ARG A 99 19.54 0.91 14.62
CA ARG A 99 18.17 1.20 14.19
C ARG A 99 18.08 1.53 12.70
N ASN A 100 16.96 1.16 12.10
CA ASN A 100 16.59 1.60 10.77
C ASN A 100 16.19 3.07 10.75
N THR A 101 16.19 3.65 9.55
CA THR A 101 15.74 5.04 9.33
C THR A 101 14.25 5.11 8.98
N ARG A 102 13.60 3.96 8.75
CA ARG A 102 12.18 3.85 8.41
C ARG A 102 11.55 2.65 9.10
N HIS A 103 10.26 2.77 9.37
CA HIS A 103 9.39 1.69 9.81
C HIS A 103 9.37 0.54 8.79
N SER A 104 9.34 -0.70 9.27
CA SER A 104 9.26 -1.88 8.41
C SER A 104 7.91 -1.91 7.70
N PRO A 105 7.86 -1.82 6.36
CA PRO A 105 6.60 -1.90 5.64
C PRO A 105 6.03 -3.32 5.73
N THR A 106 4.70 -3.45 5.66
CA THR A 106 4.05 -4.76 5.53
C THR A 106 4.53 -5.52 4.29
N LEU A 107 4.55 -6.85 4.38
CA LEU A 107 4.77 -7.74 3.24
C LEU A 107 3.48 -8.17 2.55
N TYR A 108 2.31 -7.71 2.98
CA TYR A 108 1.07 -8.06 2.30
C TYR A 108 1.03 -7.51 0.88
N ASN A 109 0.61 -8.38 -0.05
CA ASN A 109 0.31 -8.05 -1.44
C ASN A 109 1.50 -7.45 -2.19
N VAL A 110 2.73 -7.74 -1.77
CA VAL A 110 3.94 -7.21 -2.40
C VAL A 110 4.10 -7.66 -3.86
N ALA A 111 3.44 -8.75 -4.27
CA ALA A 111 3.38 -9.19 -5.66
C ALA A 111 2.73 -8.16 -6.60
N TYR A 112 1.79 -7.36 -6.11
CA TYR A 112 1.05 -6.41 -6.93
C TYR A 112 1.72 -5.04 -7.03
N LEU A 113 2.85 -4.85 -6.34
CA LEU A 113 3.59 -3.59 -6.35
C LEU A 113 4.43 -3.44 -7.63
N LYS A 114 4.60 -2.20 -8.06
CA LYS A 114 5.47 -1.85 -9.20
C LYS A 114 6.90 -1.52 -8.77
N THR A 115 7.07 -1.04 -7.53
CA THR A 115 8.36 -0.70 -6.93
C THR A 115 8.34 -0.98 -5.42
N TRP A 116 9.51 -1.26 -4.85
CA TRP A 116 9.67 -1.63 -3.43
C TRP A 116 10.53 -0.62 -2.65
N TYR A 117 10.46 -0.71 -1.32
CA TYR A 117 10.76 0.35 -0.34
C TYR A 117 9.74 1.50 -0.31
N TRP A 118 9.76 2.26 0.78
CA TRP A 118 8.98 3.49 0.97
C TRP A 118 9.28 4.58 -0.08
N ASP A 119 10.50 4.63 -0.61
CA ASP A 119 10.90 5.57 -1.68
C ASP A 119 10.90 4.92 -3.08
N GLY A 120 10.53 3.64 -3.18
CA GLY A 120 10.42 2.93 -4.46
C GLY A 120 11.76 2.74 -5.18
N ARG A 121 12.89 2.73 -4.46
CA ARG A 121 14.23 2.62 -5.06
C ARG A 121 14.52 1.24 -5.65
N ALA A 122 13.78 0.20 -5.24
CA ALA A 122 13.96 -1.15 -5.76
C ALA A 122 13.00 -1.41 -6.92
N PRO A 123 13.52 -1.71 -8.13
CA PRO A 123 12.69 -1.93 -9.33
C PRO A 123 12.09 -3.33 -9.41
N THR A 124 12.61 -4.30 -8.64
CA THR A 124 12.06 -5.67 -8.55
C THR A 124 12.09 -6.14 -7.09
N LEU A 125 11.27 -7.15 -6.78
CA LEU A 125 11.24 -7.76 -5.46
C LEU A 125 12.55 -8.50 -5.14
N GLU A 126 13.19 -9.14 -6.10
CA GLU A 126 14.47 -9.81 -5.91
C GLU A 126 15.57 -8.81 -5.54
N ARG A 127 15.58 -7.63 -6.20
CA ARG A 127 16.50 -6.54 -5.87
C ARG A 127 16.22 -5.97 -4.48
N GLN A 128 14.94 -5.86 -4.10
CA GLN A 128 14.54 -5.49 -2.74
C GLN A 128 15.09 -6.48 -1.71
N VAL A 129 14.84 -7.78 -1.92
CA VAL A 129 15.23 -8.85 -1.01
C VAL A 129 16.74 -8.94 -0.89
N ALA A 130 17.49 -8.89 -2.00
CA ALA A 130 18.94 -8.90 -1.97
C ALA A 130 19.52 -7.71 -1.18
N ALA A 131 18.99 -6.51 -1.38
CA ALA A 131 19.39 -5.32 -0.64
C ALA A 131 19.03 -5.41 0.85
N ALA A 132 17.84 -5.95 1.17
CA ALA A 132 17.42 -6.15 2.54
C ALA A 132 18.27 -7.20 3.25
N TRP A 133 18.59 -8.30 2.58
CA TRP A 133 19.46 -9.34 3.11
C TRP A 133 20.84 -8.77 3.47
N ALA A 134 21.47 -8.02 2.55
CA ALA A 134 22.76 -7.40 2.81
C ALA A 134 22.71 -6.36 3.95
N VAL A 135 21.77 -5.41 3.88
CA VAL A 135 21.78 -4.22 4.75
C VAL A 135 21.01 -4.41 6.05
N GLN A 136 19.83 -5.04 5.99
CA GLN A 136 18.90 -5.19 7.11
C GLN A 136 19.25 -6.38 7.98
N MET A 137 19.74 -7.46 7.39
CA MET A 137 20.21 -8.65 8.11
C MET A 137 21.71 -8.61 8.39
N ASN A 138 22.38 -7.50 8.07
CA ASN A 138 23.82 -7.31 8.20
C ASN A 138 24.64 -8.45 7.59
N ALA A 139 24.18 -9.00 6.46
CA ALA A 139 24.78 -10.18 5.85
C ALA A 139 25.87 -9.78 4.83
N ASP A 140 27.07 -10.30 5.02
CA ASP A 140 28.02 -10.46 3.93
C ASP A 140 27.56 -11.65 3.08
N VAL A 141 26.78 -11.37 2.03
CA VAL A 141 26.10 -12.39 1.22
C VAL A 141 27.08 -13.43 0.65
N ALA A 142 28.33 -13.06 0.37
CA ALA A 142 29.36 -13.97 -0.11
C ALA A 142 29.83 -14.96 0.97
N LYS A 143 29.80 -14.57 2.24
CA LYS A 143 30.15 -15.43 3.38
C LYS A 143 28.97 -16.22 3.93
N VAL A 144 27.76 -15.67 3.87
CA VAL A 144 26.54 -16.35 4.33
C VAL A 144 26.10 -17.44 3.35
N THR A 145 26.25 -17.23 2.04
CA THR A 145 25.84 -18.22 1.03
C THR A 145 26.47 -19.61 1.25
N PRO A 146 27.79 -19.75 1.50
CA PRO A 146 28.39 -21.03 1.88
C PRO A 146 27.77 -21.71 3.10
N THR A 147 27.29 -20.93 4.08
CA THR A 147 26.61 -21.48 5.27
C THR A 147 25.30 -22.16 4.88
N ILE A 148 24.53 -21.55 3.98
CA ILE A 148 23.31 -22.17 3.41
C ILE A 148 23.68 -23.39 2.55
N ALA A 149 24.73 -23.31 1.74
CA ALA A 149 25.21 -24.42 0.92
C ALA A 149 25.80 -25.59 1.73
N ALA A 150 26.22 -25.37 2.97
CA ALA A 150 26.70 -26.44 3.84
C ALA A 150 25.56 -27.35 4.34
N VAL A 151 24.31 -26.88 4.32
CA VAL A 151 23.13 -27.63 4.78
C VAL A 151 22.69 -28.63 3.70
N PRO A 152 22.71 -29.96 3.96
CA PRO A 152 22.36 -30.97 2.96
C PRO A 152 20.98 -30.77 2.34
N GLY A 153 19.95 -30.46 3.15
CA GLY A 153 18.59 -30.27 2.64
C GLY A 153 18.47 -29.06 1.72
N TYR A 154 19.15 -27.94 2.02
CA TYR A 154 19.17 -26.81 1.09
C TYR A 154 19.90 -27.16 -0.22
N ARG A 155 21.02 -27.88 -0.19
CA ARG A 155 21.69 -28.29 -1.44
C ARG A 155 20.76 -29.06 -2.37
N GLU A 156 20.03 -30.03 -1.83
CA GLU A 156 19.06 -30.82 -2.60
C GLU A 156 17.93 -29.94 -3.17
N GLN A 157 17.36 -29.06 -2.35
CA GLN A 157 16.28 -28.18 -2.77
C GLN A 157 16.73 -27.16 -3.83
N PHE A 158 17.91 -26.56 -3.68
CA PHE A 158 18.46 -25.64 -4.69
C PHE A 158 18.81 -26.39 -5.99
N GLN A 159 19.35 -27.61 -5.90
CA GLN A 159 19.58 -28.44 -7.08
C GLN A 159 18.27 -28.73 -7.82
N LYS A 160 17.19 -29.04 -7.08
CA LYS A 160 15.87 -29.30 -7.66
C LYS A 160 15.23 -28.06 -8.29
N VAL A 161 15.33 -26.91 -7.63
CA VAL A 161 14.62 -25.67 -8.04
C VAL A 161 15.40 -24.86 -9.08
N PHE A 162 16.72 -24.82 -8.99
CA PHE A 162 17.59 -23.96 -9.79
C PHE A 162 18.65 -24.73 -10.60
N GLY A 163 18.71 -26.06 -10.48
CA GLY A 163 19.70 -26.88 -11.20
C GLY A 163 21.13 -26.75 -10.69
N GLY A 164 21.34 -26.14 -9.52
CA GLY A 164 22.67 -25.91 -8.97
C GLY A 164 22.65 -25.52 -7.49
N PRO A 165 23.81 -25.19 -6.91
CA PRO A 165 23.91 -24.84 -5.48
C PRO A 165 23.25 -23.48 -5.17
N PRO A 166 23.05 -23.16 -3.87
CA PRO A 166 22.69 -21.80 -3.46
C PRO A 166 23.73 -20.78 -3.93
N THR A 167 23.27 -19.63 -4.40
CA THR A 167 24.08 -18.49 -4.85
C THR A 167 23.48 -17.18 -4.33
N PRO A 168 24.26 -16.08 -4.29
CA PRO A 168 23.72 -14.77 -3.94
C PRO A 168 22.58 -14.30 -4.86
N ALA A 169 22.44 -14.88 -6.05
CA ALA A 169 21.39 -14.55 -7.01
C ALA A 169 20.11 -15.38 -6.78
N ASN A 170 20.21 -16.70 -6.59
CA ASN A 170 19.04 -17.57 -6.50
C ASN A 170 18.38 -17.63 -5.11
N ILE A 171 19.09 -17.26 -4.03
CA ILE A 171 18.51 -17.11 -2.68
C ILE A 171 17.42 -16.02 -2.67
N PRO A 172 17.67 -14.77 -3.14
CA PRO A 172 16.63 -13.76 -3.29
C PRO A 172 15.46 -14.18 -4.19
N MET A 173 15.71 -14.96 -5.24
CA MET A 173 14.66 -15.45 -6.13
C MET A 173 13.71 -16.42 -5.42
N ALA A 174 14.24 -17.34 -4.61
CA ALA A 174 13.43 -18.25 -3.80
C ALA A 174 12.60 -17.48 -2.76
N LEU A 175 13.23 -16.56 -2.04
CA LEU A 175 12.55 -15.68 -1.08
C LEU A 175 11.42 -14.87 -1.76
N ALA A 176 11.69 -14.24 -2.91
CA ALA A 176 10.68 -13.49 -3.67
C ALA A 176 9.47 -14.36 -4.07
N ALA A 177 9.70 -15.62 -4.47
CA ALA A 177 8.61 -16.54 -4.79
C ALA A 177 7.71 -16.80 -3.57
N TYR A 178 8.27 -16.95 -2.37
CA TYR A 178 7.46 -17.05 -1.14
C TYR A 178 6.72 -15.73 -0.84
N LEU A 179 7.40 -14.59 -0.96
CA LEU A 179 6.81 -13.28 -0.69
C LEU A 179 5.62 -12.97 -1.61
N HIS A 180 5.60 -13.48 -2.85
CA HIS A 180 4.43 -13.37 -3.73
C HIS A 180 3.17 -14.08 -3.24
N THR A 181 3.33 -15.02 -2.31
CA THR A 181 2.19 -15.75 -1.71
C THR A 181 1.59 -15.03 -0.51
N LEU A 182 2.26 -13.99 0.01
CA LEU A 182 1.82 -13.24 1.18
C LEU A 182 0.71 -12.25 0.81
N ASN A 183 -0.43 -12.78 0.40
CA ASN A 183 -1.59 -11.98 0.01
C ASN A 183 -2.54 -11.86 1.19
N SER A 184 -3.14 -10.68 1.34
CA SER A 184 -4.23 -10.43 2.30
C SER A 184 -5.54 -10.46 1.53
N GLY A 185 -6.13 -11.64 1.42
CA GLY A 185 -7.38 -11.90 0.73
C GLY A 185 -8.44 -12.44 1.69
N ASP A 186 -9.68 -12.61 1.20
CA ASP A 186 -10.79 -13.14 2.01
C ASP A 186 -10.98 -12.39 3.36
N SER A 187 -10.73 -11.08 3.37
CA SER A 187 -11.05 -10.24 4.51
C SER A 187 -12.57 -10.19 4.74
N PRO A 188 -13.04 -9.80 5.93
CA PRO A 188 -14.45 -9.52 6.17
C PRO A 188 -15.08 -8.62 5.09
N TRP A 189 -14.34 -7.61 4.61
CA TRP A 189 -14.78 -6.74 3.52
C TRP A 189 -14.89 -7.47 2.17
N ASP A 190 -13.90 -8.31 1.82
CA ASP A 190 -13.95 -9.10 0.58
C ASP A 190 -15.16 -10.06 0.59
N ARG A 191 -15.47 -10.67 1.75
CA ARG A 191 -16.66 -11.52 1.93
C ARG A 191 -17.97 -10.74 1.84
N TYR A 192 -18.01 -9.52 2.37
CA TYR A 192 -19.15 -8.62 2.26
C TYR A 192 -19.47 -8.29 0.79
N GLU A 193 -18.45 -7.96 -0.01
CA GLU A 193 -18.62 -7.69 -1.44
C GLU A 193 -19.05 -8.92 -2.24
N LYS A 194 -18.69 -10.13 -1.78
CA LYS A 194 -19.20 -11.41 -2.30
C LYS A 194 -20.63 -11.76 -1.83
N GLY A 195 -21.29 -10.85 -1.13
CA GLY A 195 -22.70 -10.98 -0.72
C GLY A 195 -22.92 -11.46 0.72
N GLN A 196 -21.86 -11.76 1.48
CA GLN A 196 -22.00 -12.13 2.90
C GLN A 196 -22.21 -10.89 3.77
N ARG A 197 -23.44 -10.35 3.77
CA ARG A 197 -23.78 -9.06 4.41
C ARG A 197 -23.41 -8.98 5.89
N SER A 198 -23.46 -10.09 6.62
CA SER A 198 -23.11 -10.16 8.04
C SER A 198 -21.59 -10.20 8.31
N ALA A 199 -20.75 -10.22 7.28
CA ALA A 199 -19.29 -10.26 7.46
C ALA A 199 -18.74 -8.95 8.06
N VAL A 200 -19.46 -7.83 7.92
CA VAL A 200 -19.02 -6.51 8.39
C VAL A 200 -20.12 -5.82 9.20
N SER A 201 -19.73 -4.86 10.04
CA SER A 201 -20.67 -4.03 10.79
C SER A 201 -21.28 -2.91 9.93
N ALA A 202 -22.37 -2.31 10.40
CA ALA A 202 -22.94 -1.12 9.79
C ALA A 202 -21.93 0.04 9.73
N ASP A 203 -21.12 0.21 10.79
CA ASP A 203 -20.07 1.23 10.83
C ASP A 203 -19.00 1.02 9.75
N ALA A 204 -18.64 -0.23 9.42
CA ALA A 204 -17.70 -0.51 8.35
C ALA A 204 -18.30 -0.19 6.96
N ILE A 205 -19.61 -0.43 6.77
CA ILE A 205 -20.30 -0.07 5.52
C ILE A 205 -20.34 1.45 5.35
N GLU A 206 -20.74 2.19 6.39
CA GLU A 206 -20.70 3.65 6.38
C GLU A 206 -19.27 4.19 6.26
N GLY A 207 -18.31 3.52 6.88
CA GLY A 207 -16.88 3.80 6.80
C GLY A 207 -16.35 3.75 5.37
N TYR A 208 -16.76 2.73 4.60
CA TYR A 208 -16.40 2.64 3.18
C TYR A 208 -17.02 3.79 2.37
N ALA A 209 -18.29 4.12 2.61
CA ALA A 209 -18.94 5.25 1.93
C ALA A 209 -18.22 6.59 2.22
N LEU A 210 -17.77 6.79 3.46
CA LEU A 210 -16.94 7.94 3.83
C LEU A 210 -15.57 7.89 3.16
N PHE A 211 -14.91 6.72 3.15
CA PHE A 211 -13.60 6.50 2.54
C PHE A 211 -13.59 6.83 1.04
N THR A 212 -14.64 6.44 0.30
CA THR A 212 -14.77 6.73 -1.13
C THR A 212 -15.34 8.11 -1.43
N GLY A 213 -16.18 8.64 -0.53
CA GLY A 213 -16.88 9.91 -0.66
C GLY A 213 -16.13 11.05 0.04
N LYS A 214 -16.69 11.51 1.16
CA LYS A 214 -16.22 12.70 1.90
C LYS A 214 -14.72 12.66 2.25
N GLY A 215 -14.20 11.51 2.64
CA GLY A 215 -12.79 11.31 2.99
C GLY A 215 -11.84 11.26 1.79
N ARG A 216 -12.34 10.95 0.59
CA ARG A 216 -11.58 10.90 -0.68
C ARG A 216 -10.33 9.99 -0.63
N CYS A 217 -10.22 9.10 0.35
CA CYS A 217 -9.04 8.25 0.57
C CYS A 217 -8.79 7.32 -0.62
N VAL A 218 -9.86 6.91 -1.30
CA VAL A 218 -9.82 6.03 -2.48
C VAL A 218 -9.12 6.64 -3.70
N VAL A 219 -8.77 7.93 -3.67
CA VAL A 219 -8.01 8.57 -4.76
C VAL A 219 -6.60 7.97 -4.87
N CYS A 220 -5.94 7.74 -3.73
CA CYS A 220 -4.61 7.12 -3.69
C CYS A 220 -4.69 5.65 -3.23
N HIS A 221 -5.64 5.32 -2.36
CA HIS A 221 -5.81 3.95 -1.86
C HIS A 221 -6.87 3.20 -2.66
N THR A 222 -6.54 2.88 -3.91
CA THR A 222 -7.46 2.28 -4.89
C THR A 222 -7.58 0.76 -4.71
N PRO A 223 -8.80 0.18 -4.63
CA PRO A 223 -9.01 -1.27 -4.74
C PRO A 223 -8.41 -1.83 -6.06
N PRO A 224 -8.06 -3.14 -6.12
CA PRO A 224 -8.30 -4.14 -5.08
C PRO A 224 -7.24 -4.16 -3.99
N VAL A 225 -6.03 -3.63 -4.21
CA VAL A 225 -4.92 -3.65 -3.23
C VAL A 225 -4.85 -2.42 -2.32
N TYR A 226 -5.78 -1.46 -2.47
CA TYR A 226 -5.84 -0.21 -1.70
C TYR A 226 -4.54 0.60 -1.72
N THR A 227 -3.94 0.69 -2.91
CA THR A 227 -2.76 1.51 -3.21
C THR A 227 -2.71 1.77 -4.71
N ASP A 228 -2.30 2.96 -5.09
CA ASP A 228 -1.94 3.33 -6.46
C ASP A 228 -0.46 3.05 -6.78
N SER A 229 0.33 2.67 -5.77
CA SER A 229 1.79 2.52 -5.84
C SER A 229 2.53 3.79 -6.31
N LEU A 230 1.91 4.96 -6.21
CA LEU A 230 2.51 6.26 -6.52
C LEU A 230 3.14 6.89 -5.27
N PHE A 231 3.81 8.03 -5.45
CA PHE A 231 4.55 8.72 -4.40
C PHE A 231 3.92 10.06 -4.07
N HIS A 232 3.65 10.28 -2.79
CA HIS A 232 2.99 11.50 -2.31
C HIS A 232 3.73 12.03 -1.09
N ASN A 233 3.92 13.34 -1.05
CA ASN A 233 4.30 14.02 0.18
C ASN A 233 3.02 14.36 0.93
N VAL A 234 2.90 13.87 2.16
CA VAL A 234 1.72 14.07 3.03
C VAL A 234 1.97 15.13 4.12
N GLY A 235 3.03 15.92 3.98
CA GLY A 235 3.46 16.96 4.91
C GLY A 235 4.11 16.46 6.20
N LEU A 236 4.36 15.16 6.34
CA LEU A 236 4.80 14.56 7.62
C LEU A 236 6.18 15.08 8.06
N GLU A 237 7.07 15.29 7.09
CA GLU A 237 8.46 15.71 7.31
C GLU A 237 8.62 17.20 7.62
N LEU A 238 7.58 18.01 7.41
CA LEU A 238 7.64 19.44 7.65
C LEU A 238 7.89 19.75 9.13
N GLY A 239 8.93 20.53 9.39
CA GLY A 239 9.35 20.99 10.71
C GLY A 239 10.27 20.00 11.46
N LYS A 240 10.63 18.86 10.87
CA LYS A 240 11.64 17.97 11.46
C LYS A 240 13.04 18.56 11.32
N ALA A 241 13.90 18.33 12.31
CA ALA A 241 15.30 18.75 12.26
C ALA A 241 16.08 18.08 11.13
N THR A 242 15.75 16.82 10.84
CA THR A 242 16.33 16.01 9.75
C THR A 242 15.21 15.36 8.93
N PRO A 243 14.58 16.12 8.01
CA PRO A 243 13.52 15.61 7.14
C PRO A 243 14.03 14.44 6.28
N ASP A 244 13.28 13.33 6.23
CA ASP A 244 13.55 12.25 5.29
C ASP A 244 13.24 12.73 3.85
N PRO A 245 14.22 12.76 2.94
CA PRO A 245 14.02 13.22 1.58
C PRO A 245 13.10 12.31 0.74
N GLY A 246 12.80 11.08 1.19
CA GLY A 246 11.88 10.17 0.53
C GLY A 246 12.31 9.84 -0.90
N ARG A 247 11.37 9.93 -1.83
CA ARG A 247 11.53 9.64 -3.27
C ARG A 247 12.58 10.53 -3.94
N PHE A 248 12.82 11.75 -3.45
CA PHE A 248 13.90 12.62 -3.97
C PHE A 248 15.27 11.93 -3.98
N ASN A 249 15.55 11.02 -3.03
CA ASN A 249 16.81 10.27 -3.06
C ASN A 249 16.98 9.42 -4.32
N VAL A 250 15.88 9.03 -4.96
CA VAL A 250 15.85 8.22 -6.18
C VAL A 250 15.72 9.10 -7.41
N SER A 251 14.73 10.00 -7.48
CA SER A 251 14.40 10.76 -8.69
C SER A 251 15.23 12.03 -8.87
N LYS A 252 15.75 12.62 -7.77
CA LYS A 252 16.39 13.94 -7.75
C LYS A 252 15.49 15.11 -8.17
N GLU A 253 14.18 14.88 -8.30
CA GLU A 253 13.19 15.88 -8.70
C GLU A 253 12.65 16.63 -7.48
N ALA A 254 12.70 17.97 -7.48
CA ALA A 254 12.30 18.78 -6.32
C ALA A 254 10.88 18.46 -5.81
N LYS A 255 9.94 18.19 -6.72
CA LYS A 255 8.55 17.82 -6.41
C LYS A 255 8.41 16.50 -5.62
N ASP A 256 9.41 15.63 -5.67
CA ASP A 256 9.42 14.33 -4.99
C ASP A 256 10.06 14.42 -3.59
N ARG A 257 10.41 15.62 -3.13
CA ARG A 257 10.98 15.82 -1.79
C ARG A 257 9.98 15.39 -0.73
N SER A 258 10.43 14.47 0.12
CA SER A 258 9.65 13.86 1.20
C SER A 258 8.37 13.17 0.71
N ALA A 259 8.35 12.75 -0.55
CA ALA A 259 7.29 11.92 -1.09
C ALA A 259 7.59 10.43 -0.81
N PHE A 260 6.56 9.69 -0.43
CA PHE A 260 6.64 8.26 -0.11
C PHE A 260 5.56 7.49 -0.84
N LYS A 261 5.85 6.21 -1.11
CA LYS A 261 4.93 5.31 -1.77
C LYS A 261 3.66 5.15 -0.94
N THR A 262 2.50 5.26 -1.56
CA THR A 262 1.21 4.90 -0.94
C THR A 262 1.26 3.44 -0.48
N PRO A 263 1.18 3.14 0.83
CA PRO A 263 1.14 1.76 1.29
C PRO A 263 -0.22 1.12 0.97
N THR A 264 -0.27 -0.22 0.88
CA THR A 264 -1.55 -0.94 0.87
C THR A 264 -2.28 -0.72 2.19
N LEU A 265 -3.60 -0.60 2.15
CA LEU A 265 -4.44 -0.61 3.36
C LEU A 265 -4.97 -2.00 3.71
N ARG A 266 -4.66 -3.04 2.92
CA ARG A 266 -5.04 -4.40 3.27
C ARG A 266 -4.34 -4.82 4.56
N SER A 267 -5.11 -5.30 5.52
CA SER A 267 -4.64 -5.63 6.88
C SER A 267 -3.88 -4.53 7.61
N VAL A 268 -4.16 -3.25 7.31
CA VAL A 268 -3.49 -2.10 7.94
C VAL A 268 -3.79 -1.99 9.44
N ALA A 269 -4.93 -2.52 9.90
CA ALA A 269 -5.34 -2.41 11.30
C ALA A 269 -4.43 -3.18 12.27
N ILE A 270 -3.58 -4.08 11.77
CA ILE A 270 -2.64 -4.87 12.57
C ILE A 270 -1.18 -4.53 12.32
N SER A 271 -0.88 -3.49 11.53
CA SER A 271 0.48 -3.13 11.10
C SER A 271 1.02 -1.86 11.77
N GLN A 272 0.45 -1.47 12.91
CA GLN A 272 0.90 -0.31 13.70
C GLN A 272 2.37 -0.45 14.14
N PRO A 273 3.11 0.66 14.37
CA PRO A 273 2.69 2.06 14.16
C PRO A 273 2.64 2.44 12.67
N TYR A 274 2.19 3.65 12.39
CA TYR A 274 1.84 4.13 11.05
C TYR A 274 2.84 5.14 10.50
N PHE A 275 2.77 5.31 9.17
CA PHE A 275 3.69 6.08 8.33
C PHE A 275 5.09 5.47 8.20
N HIS A 276 5.92 6.08 7.35
CA HIS A 276 7.25 5.58 7.03
C HIS A 276 8.23 5.68 8.20
N ASP A 277 7.93 6.46 9.22
CA ASP A 277 8.76 6.71 10.38
C ASP A 277 8.18 6.13 11.68
N GLY A 278 7.00 5.50 11.62
CA GLY A 278 6.32 4.94 12.78
C GLY A 278 5.85 5.98 13.80
N SER A 279 5.74 7.26 13.42
CA SER A 279 5.46 8.36 14.34
C SER A 279 4.05 8.39 14.90
N VAL A 280 3.11 7.63 14.32
CA VAL A 280 1.70 7.63 14.71
C VAL A 280 1.31 6.26 15.24
N ALA A 281 0.79 6.21 16.47
CA ALA A 281 0.63 4.96 17.20
C ALA A 281 -0.66 4.21 16.82
N THR A 282 -1.76 4.94 16.56
CA THR A 282 -3.09 4.33 16.38
C THR A 282 -3.67 4.57 14.99
N LEU A 283 -4.57 3.66 14.58
CA LEU A 283 -5.22 3.71 13.27
C LEU A 283 -6.06 4.99 13.15
N GLU A 284 -6.80 5.34 14.19
CA GLU A 284 -7.61 6.55 14.27
C GLU A 284 -6.76 7.82 14.12
N GLU A 285 -5.59 7.90 14.75
CA GLU A 285 -4.68 9.03 14.57
C GLU A 285 -4.13 9.11 13.15
N ALA A 286 -3.82 7.97 12.52
CA ALA A 286 -3.36 7.94 11.14
C ALA A 286 -4.46 8.42 10.19
N VAL A 287 -5.70 7.94 10.37
CA VAL A 287 -6.88 8.41 9.61
C VAL A 287 -7.11 9.90 9.84
N ARG A 288 -7.02 10.38 11.10
CA ARG A 288 -7.19 11.79 11.44
C ARG A 288 -6.15 12.67 10.76
N TYR A 289 -4.88 12.26 10.76
CA TYR A 289 -3.80 13.00 10.09
C TYR A 289 -4.05 13.12 8.59
N MET A 290 -4.43 12.01 7.93
CA MET A 290 -4.76 12.04 6.50
C MET A 290 -6.00 12.88 6.22
N ALA A 291 -7.03 12.78 7.07
CA ALA A 291 -8.27 13.55 6.98
C ALA A 291 -8.07 15.07 7.19
N SER A 292 -7.04 15.47 7.96
CA SER A 292 -6.68 16.87 8.17
C SER A 292 -5.98 17.50 6.95
N GLY A 293 -5.62 16.69 5.95
CA GLY A 293 -4.88 17.14 4.78
C GLY A 293 -3.36 17.25 5.00
N GLY A 294 -2.82 16.79 6.15
CA GLY A 294 -1.39 16.94 6.47
C GLY A 294 -0.89 18.38 6.63
N LYS A 295 0.37 18.56 7.02
CA LYS A 295 0.97 19.89 7.20
C LYS A 295 1.20 20.62 5.86
N ALA A 296 1.23 21.94 5.86
CA ALA A 296 1.38 22.78 4.66
C ALA A 296 2.82 22.79 4.10
N ASP A 297 3.32 21.64 3.67
CA ASP A 297 4.61 21.52 2.99
C ASP A 297 4.50 22.02 1.53
N PRO A 298 5.47 22.80 1.01
CA PRO A 298 5.44 23.29 -0.37
C PRO A 298 5.38 22.19 -1.43
N ASN A 299 5.89 20.98 -1.14
CA ASN A 299 5.86 19.83 -2.04
C ASN A 299 4.73 18.85 -1.71
N LYS A 300 3.84 19.17 -0.76
CA LYS A 300 2.70 18.32 -0.40
C LYS A 300 1.84 18.05 -1.63
N ASP A 301 1.35 16.82 -1.75
CA ASP A 301 0.41 16.47 -2.79
C ASP A 301 -0.86 17.35 -2.70
N PRO A 302 -1.22 18.08 -3.78
CA PRO A 302 -2.36 19.00 -3.78
C PRO A 302 -3.71 18.31 -3.65
N LEU A 303 -3.80 16.99 -3.88
CA LEU A 303 -5.01 16.21 -3.65
C LEU A 303 -5.30 16.01 -2.16
N LEU A 304 -4.29 16.18 -1.29
CA LEU A 304 -4.41 16.00 0.15
C LEU A 304 -4.89 17.30 0.83
N THR A 305 -6.21 17.49 0.84
CA THR A 305 -6.92 18.64 1.43
C THR A 305 -7.70 18.25 2.68
N PRO A 306 -7.91 19.16 3.66
CA PRO A 306 -8.78 18.89 4.80
C PRO A 306 -10.18 18.45 4.37
N THR A 307 -10.65 17.34 4.92
CA THR A 307 -11.92 16.68 4.52
C THR A 307 -13.12 17.09 5.37
N GLY A 308 -12.88 17.71 6.54
CA GLY A 308 -13.93 18.05 7.50
C GLY A 308 -14.61 16.82 8.13
N LEU A 309 -13.95 15.67 8.12
CA LEU A 309 -14.43 14.48 8.84
C LEU A 309 -14.46 14.73 10.35
N THR A 310 -15.57 14.37 10.97
CA THR A 310 -15.74 14.36 12.43
C THR A 310 -15.09 13.14 13.05
N GLU A 311 -14.84 13.15 14.36
CA GLU A 311 -14.29 11.99 15.09
C GLU A 311 -15.16 10.73 14.94
N ARG A 312 -16.50 10.89 14.89
CA ARG A 312 -17.41 9.77 14.62
C ARG A 312 -17.21 9.18 13.23
N GLU A 313 -17.02 10.02 12.21
CA GLU A 313 -16.76 9.56 10.85
C GLU A 313 -15.37 8.91 10.72
N ILE A 314 -14.36 9.44 11.43
CA ILE A 314 -13.02 8.82 11.53
C ILE A 314 -13.13 7.40 12.11
N GLY A 315 -13.91 7.23 13.18
CA GLY A 315 -14.16 5.91 13.78
C GLY A 315 -14.81 4.92 12.80
N LYS A 316 -15.74 5.38 11.96
CA LYS A 316 -16.36 4.56 10.91
C LYS A 316 -15.37 4.16 9.82
N ILE A 317 -14.54 5.09 9.34
CA ILE A 317 -13.45 4.75 8.41
C ILE A 317 -12.50 3.73 9.04
N ALA A 318 -12.14 3.88 10.32
CA ALA A 318 -11.30 2.91 11.01
C ALA A 318 -11.98 1.52 11.12
N ALA A 319 -13.31 1.46 11.31
CA ALA A 319 -14.06 0.21 11.26
C ALA A 319 -14.00 -0.46 9.88
N PHE A 320 -14.08 0.32 8.80
CA PHE A 320 -13.85 -0.19 7.44
C PHE A 320 -12.43 -0.73 7.26
N LEU A 321 -11.41 0.01 7.67
CA LEU A 321 -10.00 -0.42 7.56
C LEU A 321 -9.72 -1.69 8.38
N ARG A 322 -10.38 -1.88 9.52
CA ARG A 322 -10.34 -3.15 10.28
C ARG A 322 -10.96 -4.30 9.50
N ALA A 323 -12.06 -4.06 8.78
CA ALA A 323 -12.69 -5.06 7.92
C ALA A 323 -11.82 -5.51 6.74
N LEU A 324 -10.75 -4.78 6.40
CA LEU A 324 -9.73 -5.20 5.41
C LEU A 324 -8.69 -6.18 5.99
N THR A 325 -8.82 -6.59 7.26
CA THR A 325 -7.85 -7.48 7.91
C THR A 325 -8.16 -8.94 7.62
N SER A 326 -7.21 -9.61 6.97
CA SER A 326 -7.30 -11.03 6.68
C SER A 326 -6.65 -11.88 7.78
N THR A 327 -7.11 -13.12 7.90
CA THR A 327 -6.80 -14.01 9.05
C THR A 327 -6.08 -15.29 8.64
N GLU A 328 -5.39 -15.28 7.51
CA GLU A 328 -4.69 -16.46 6.99
C GLU A 328 -3.59 -16.91 7.96
N PRO A 329 -3.61 -18.18 8.40
CA PRO A 329 -2.60 -18.71 9.30
C PRO A 329 -1.26 -18.88 8.59
N VAL A 330 -0.16 -18.67 9.33
CA VAL A 330 1.20 -18.95 8.85
C VAL A 330 1.79 -20.09 9.66
N VAL A 331 1.89 -21.26 9.04
CA VAL A 331 2.59 -22.41 9.63
C VAL A 331 4.08 -22.23 9.40
N LYS A 332 4.87 -22.10 10.47
CA LYS A 332 6.34 -22.02 10.36
C LYS A 332 6.88 -23.32 9.74
N PRO A 333 7.80 -23.26 8.77
CA PRO A 333 8.34 -24.46 8.15
C PRO A 333 9.31 -25.17 9.10
N THR A 334 9.50 -26.47 8.90
CA THR A 334 10.69 -27.15 9.44
C THR A 334 11.90 -26.76 8.60
N LEU A 335 12.97 -26.31 9.26
CA LEU A 335 14.22 -25.94 8.59
C LEU A 335 15.11 -27.19 8.39
N PRO A 336 15.84 -27.30 7.27
CA PRO A 336 16.75 -28.40 7.00
C PRO A 336 18.10 -28.31 7.72
#